data_AF-A0A3D1XRZ6-F1
#
_entry.id   AF-A0A3D1XRZ6-F1
#
_cell.length_a   1.000
_cell.length_b   1.000
_cell.length_c   1.000
_cell.angle_alpha   90.00
_cell.angle_beta   90.00
_cell.angle_gamma   90.00
#
_symmetry.space_group_name_H-M   'P 1'
#
loop_
_entity.id
_entity.type
_entity.pdbx_description
1 polymer ?
#
loop_
_entity_poly.entity_id
_entity_poly.type
_entity_poly.pdbx_seq_one_letter_code
_entity_poly.pdbx_strand_id
1 'polypeptide(L)'
;MNPTPKIFLMLLAATLIFHTTLDYMIDSIEEFETVPLPPKKIKIISTHNPIIQVDAKNKESWMLVNFSSGETNKVPEADAEKSALGNYEWDLGFSRTKIITNGGATNPLGKTGVINLGPVDFEEISTAPNKGYVEDKVSFGNLINQEFSGWYNYRTRTHNIESKNNVYIV
;
A
#
# COMPACT_ATOMS: atom_id res chain seq x y z
N MET A 1 -7.62 41.07 -48.16
CA MET A 1 -6.89 39.81 -48.46
C MET A 1 -7.37 38.74 -47.50
N ASN A 2 -7.79 37.57 -47.98
CA ASN A 2 -8.28 36.48 -47.13
C ASN A 2 -7.11 35.95 -46.25
N PRO A 3 -7.20 35.97 -44.91
CA PRO A 3 -6.11 35.53 -44.03
C PRO A 3 -5.98 34.01 -43.96
N THR A 4 -6.98 33.24 -44.38
CA THR A 4 -7.02 31.77 -44.29
C THR A 4 -5.76 31.05 -44.81
N PRO A 5 -5.19 31.36 -45.99
CA PRO A 5 -3.97 30.69 -46.46
C PRO A 5 -2.75 30.94 -45.56
N LYS A 6 -2.63 32.11 -44.93
CA LYS A 6 -1.54 32.40 -43.99
C LYS A 6 -1.69 31.61 -42.70
N ILE A 7 -2.90 31.53 -42.18
CA ILE A 7 -3.22 30.75 -40.97
C ILE A 7 -2.95 29.26 -41.24
N PHE A 8 -3.38 28.75 -42.39
CA PHE A 8 -3.14 27.36 -42.79
C PHE A 8 -1.65 27.04 -42.88
N LEU A 9 -0.85 27.90 -43.52
CA LEU A 9 0.59 27.70 -43.64
C LEU A 9 1.29 27.72 -42.27
N MET A 10 0.84 28.59 -41.36
CA MET A 10 1.36 28.67 -39.99
C MET A 10 1.07 27.39 -39.20
N LEU A 11 -0.15 26.86 -39.30
CA LEU A 11 -0.54 25.60 -38.65
C LEU A 11 0.23 24.40 -39.22
N LEU A 12 0.41 24.36 -40.55
CA LEU A 12 1.21 23.32 -41.21
C LEU A 12 2.66 23.35 -40.71
N ALA A 13 3.28 24.53 -40.64
CA ALA A 13 4.64 24.70 -40.15
C ALA A 13 4.76 24.30 -38.67
N ALA A 14 3.83 24.72 -37.82
CA ALA A 14 3.80 24.35 -36.42
C ALA A 14 3.67 22.82 -36.22
N THR A 15 2.86 22.17 -37.06
CA THR A 15 2.66 20.72 -37.01
C THR A 15 3.94 19.98 -37.43
N LEU A 16 4.61 20.45 -38.48
CA LEU A 16 5.88 19.88 -38.94
C LEU A 16 6.98 20.04 -37.88
N ILE A 17 7.09 21.21 -37.27
CA ILE A 17 8.03 21.47 -36.17
C ILE A 17 7.71 20.54 -35.00
N PHE A 18 6.45 20.41 -34.60
CA PHE A 18 6.06 19.52 -33.50
C PHE A 18 6.43 18.06 -33.77
N HIS A 19 6.12 17.52 -34.96
CA HIS A 19 6.45 16.13 -35.30
C HIS A 19 7.96 15.90 -35.35
N THR A 20 8.72 16.79 -36.00
CA THR A 20 10.19 16.68 -36.05
C THR A 20 10.83 16.74 -34.67
N THR A 21 10.31 17.58 -33.76
CA THR A 21 10.78 17.59 -32.37
C THR A 21 10.42 16.32 -31.62
N LEU A 22 9.24 15.75 -31.89
CA LEU A 22 8.78 14.53 -31.22
C LEU A 22 9.60 13.32 -31.67
N ASP A 23 9.87 13.19 -32.97
CA ASP A 23 10.73 12.15 -33.54
C ASP A 23 12.17 12.27 -32.99
N TYR A 24 12.72 13.49 -32.96
CA TYR A 24 14.05 13.73 -32.37
C TYR A 24 14.10 13.35 -30.88
N MET A 25 13.04 13.66 -30.13
CA MET A 25 12.94 13.27 -28.71
C MET A 25 12.83 11.76 -28.54
N ILE A 26 12.03 11.06 -29.36
CA ILE A 26 11.91 9.59 -29.30
C ILE A 26 13.27 8.93 -29.46
N ASP A 27 14.06 9.35 -30.46
CA ASP A 27 15.40 8.80 -30.69
C ASP A 27 16.42 9.17 -29.61
N SER A 28 16.13 10.22 -28.82
CA SER A 28 16.99 10.73 -27.75
C SER A 28 16.56 10.31 -26.35
N ILE A 29 15.40 9.66 -26.20
CA ILE A 29 14.95 9.12 -24.92
C ILE A 29 15.71 7.80 -24.71
N GLU A 30 16.61 7.78 -23.73
CA GLU A 30 17.15 6.51 -23.24
C GLU A 30 15.98 5.62 -22.80
N GLU A 31 15.83 4.44 -23.42
CA GLU A 31 14.87 3.43 -22.99
C GLU A 31 15.32 2.87 -21.64
N PHE A 32 15.04 3.60 -20.57
CA PHE A 32 15.31 3.14 -19.21
C PHE A 32 14.60 1.82 -18.90
N GLU A 33 13.59 1.41 -19.66
CA GLU A 33 12.92 0.12 -19.50
C GLU A 33 13.77 -1.09 -19.94
N THR A 34 14.79 -0.92 -20.78
CA THR A 34 15.63 -2.04 -21.26
C THR A 34 16.83 -2.34 -20.36
N VAL A 35 17.14 -1.45 -19.40
CA VAL A 35 18.24 -1.67 -18.45
C VAL A 35 17.82 -2.69 -17.39
N PRO A 36 18.60 -3.77 -17.15
CA PRO A 36 18.28 -4.75 -16.13
C PRO A 36 18.16 -4.08 -14.77
N LEU A 37 17.10 -4.43 -14.03
CA LEU A 37 16.87 -3.89 -12.70
C LEU A 37 18.03 -4.31 -11.77
N PRO A 38 18.47 -3.41 -10.86
CA PRO A 38 19.45 -3.79 -9.86
C PRO A 38 18.92 -4.98 -9.03
N PRO A 39 19.80 -5.90 -8.59
CA PRO A 39 19.38 -7.03 -7.79
C PRO A 39 18.66 -6.58 -6.52
N LYS A 40 17.62 -7.32 -6.14
CA LYS A 40 16.81 -7.02 -4.95
C LYS A 40 17.71 -7.01 -3.71
N LYS A 41 17.78 -5.87 -3.03
CA LYS A 41 18.44 -5.78 -1.72
C LYS A 41 17.52 -6.38 -0.66
N ILE A 42 17.91 -7.51 -0.09
CA ILE A 42 17.19 -8.12 1.03
C ILE A 42 17.66 -7.43 2.31
N LYS A 43 16.74 -6.72 2.97
CA LYS A 43 17.03 -6.10 4.27
C LYS A 43 16.85 -7.17 5.35
N ILE A 44 17.96 -7.54 5.99
CA ILE A 44 17.91 -8.40 7.18
C ILE A 44 17.46 -7.51 8.35
N ILE A 45 16.36 -7.88 9.00
CA ILE A 45 15.85 -7.19 10.18
C ILE A 45 16.55 -7.82 11.40
N SER A 46 17.23 -6.99 12.19
CA SER A 46 17.80 -7.36 13.48
C SER A 46 17.03 -6.59 14.55
N THR A 47 16.41 -7.30 15.48
CA THR A 47 15.67 -6.73 16.60
C THR A 47 15.68 -7.70 17.77
N HIS A 48 15.57 -7.16 18.99
CA HIS A 48 15.38 -7.94 20.21
C HIS A 48 13.89 -8.22 20.49
N ASN A 49 13.00 -7.61 19.70
CA ASN A 49 11.56 -7.77 19.83
C ASN A 49 11.06 -9.02 19.08
N PRO A 50 9.94 -9.62 19.51
CA PRO A 50 9.30 -10.72 18.79
C PRO A 50 8.96 -10.34 17.35
N ILE A 51 9.14 -11.29 16.43
CA ILE A 51 8.80 -11.13 15.01
C ILE A 51 7.75 -12.16 14.64
N ILE A 52 6.66 -11.69 14.01
CA ILE A 52 5.64 -12.54 13.41
C ILE A 52 5.78 -12.46 11.89
N GLN A 53 5.94 -13.61 11.23
CA GLN A 53 5.97 -13.71 9.79
C GLN A 53 4.64 -14.22 9.26
N VAL A 54 4.04 -13.49 8.31
CA VAL A 54 2.72 -13.80 7.76
C VAL A 54 2.82 -14.04 6.25
N ASP A 55 2.25 -15.14 5.74
CA ASP A 55 2.13 -15.39 4.31
C ASP A 55 0.80 -14.86 3.75
N ALA A 56 0.75 -13.56 3.43
CA ALA A 56 -0.42 -12.89 2.87
C ALA A 56 -0.47 -12.91 1.32
N LYS A 57 0.20 -13.86 0.65
CA LYS A 57 0.29 -13.87 -0.83
C LYS A 57 -1.03 -14.16 -1.54
N ASN A 58 -1.96 -14.87 -0.91
CA ASN A 58 -3.24 -15.18 -1.55
C ASN A 58 -4.19 -13.99 -1.40
N LYS A 59 -4.80 -13.55 -2.52
CA LYS A 59 -5.73 -12.41 -2.53
C LYS A 59 -7.12 -12.79 -2.00
N GLU A 60 -7.51 -14.06 -2.09
CA GLU A 60 -8.84 -14.59 -1.76
C GLU A 60 -8.89 -15.11 -0.32
N SER A 61 -7.90 -14.77 0.50
CA SER A 61 -7.84 -15.14 1.90
C SER A 61 -7.17 -14.07 2.74
N TRP A 62 -7.64 -13.95 3.97
CA TRP A 62 -7.00 -13.20 5.03
C TRP A 62 -6.13 -14.13 5.88
N MET A 63 -4.99 -13.61 6.30
CA MET A 63 -4.19 -14.18 7.38
C MET A 63 -4.44 -13.35 8.63
N LEU A 64 -5.18 -13.90 9.58
CA LEU A 64 -5.43 -13.31 10.89
C LEU A 64 -4.23 -13.57 11.79
N VAL A 65 -3.89 -12.61 12.64
CA VAL A 65 -2.78 -12.67 13.60
C VAL A 65 -3.32 -12.32 14.97
N ASN A 66 -2.97 -13.13 15.97
CA ASN A 66 -3.17 -12.85 17.38
C ASN A 66 -1.83 -12.45 18.00
N PHE A 67 -1.72 -11.25 18.55
CA PHE A 67 -0.49 -10.74 19.15
C PHE A 67 -0.15 -11.43 20.47
N SER A 68 -1.16 -11.82 21.23
CA SER A 68 -0.96 -12.45 22.55
C SER A 68 -0.36 -13.85 22.41
N SER A 69 -0.83 -14.64 21.45
CA SER A 69 -0.33 -16.01 21.21
C SER A 69 0.74 -16.08 20.11
N GLY A 70 0.82 -15.08 19.23
CA GLY A 70 1.62 -15.14 18.00
C GLY A 70 1.04 -16.06 16.93
N GLU A 71 -0.16 -16.63 17.14
CA GLU A 71 -0.79 -17.56 16.21
C GLU A 71 -1.33 -16.84 14.98
N THR A 72 -1.32 -17.57 13.86
CA THR A 72 -1.87 -17.08 12.58
C THR A 72 -2.91 -18.05 12.04
N ASN A 73 -4.05 -17.51 11.60
CA ASN A 73 -5.15 -18.29 11.04
C ASN A 73 -5.48 -17.82 9.62
N LYS A 74 -5.57 -18.75 8.67
CA LYS A 74 -5.97 -18.43 7.30
C LYS A 74 -7.48 -18.57 7.14
N VAL A 75 -8.14 -17.54 6.65
CA VAL A 75 -9.60 -17.50 6.46
C VAL A 75 -9.91 -17.02 5.04
N PRO A 76 -10.84 -17.67 4.29
CA PRO A 76 -11.29 -17.18 2.99
C PRO A 76 -11.90 -15.77 3.07
N GLU A 77 -11.69 -14.94 2.04
CA GLU A 77 -12.25 -13.58 1.97
C GLU A 77 -13.79 -13.59 2.05
N ALA A 78 -14.43 -14.57 1.42
CA ALA A 78 -15.89 -14.74 1.47
C ALA A 78 -16.45 -15.01 2.88
N ASP A 79 -15.63 -15.55 3.78
CA ASP A 79 -16.02 -15.77 5.18
C ASP A 79 -15.78 -14.51 6.01
N ALA A 80 -14.74 -13.73 5.67
CA ALA A 80 -14.47 -12.43 6.26
C ALA A 80 -15.64 -11.44 6.05
N GLU A 81 -16.22 -11.42 4.85
CA GLU A 81 -17.35 -10.57 4.48
C GLU A 81 -18.65 -10.92 5.23
N LYS A 82 -18.77 -12.14 5.78
CA LYS A 82 -19.97 -12.65 6.46
C LYS A 82 -19.90 -12.52 7.98
N SER A 83 -19.01 -11.69 8.51
CA SER A 83 -18.76 -11.56 9.96
C SER A 83 -18.29 -12.88 10.64
N ALA A 84 -17.79 -13.86 9.88
CA ALA A 84 -17.29 -15.12 10.45
C ALA A 84 -15.95 -14.95 11.19
N LEU A 85 -15.31 -13.78 11.05
CA LEU A 85 -14.06 -13.45 11.76
C LEU A 85 -14.22 -13.42 13.28
N GLY A 86 -15.44 -13.22 13.80
CA GLY A 86 -15.71 -13.21 15.24
C GLY A 86 -15.49 -14.56 15.94
N ASN A 87 -15.35 -15.65 15.19
CA ASN A 87 -15.06 -16.98 15.73
C ASN A 87 -13.56 -17.21 16.01
N TYR A 88 -12.71 -16.27 15.63
CA TYR A 88 -11.27 -16.34 15.84
C TYR A 88 -10.86 -15.31 16.89
N GLU A 89 -9.85 -15.63 17.69
CA GLU A 89 -9.15 -14.63 18.48
C GLU A 89 -8.02 -14.04 17.63
N TRP A 90 -8.15 -12.78 17.26
CA TRP A 90 -7.21 -12.08 16.37
C TRP A 90 -7.24 -10.57 16.61
N ASP A 91 -6.16 -9.89 16.25
CA ASP A 91 -5.98 -8.44 16.38
C ASP A 91 -5.87 -7.77 15.01
N LEU A 92 -5.03 -8.35 14.12
CA LEU A 92 -4.82 -7.85 12.75
C LEU A 92 -5.08 -8.93 11.69
N GLY A 93 -5.58 -8.49 10.53
CA GLY A 93 -5.76 -9.34 9.34
C GLY A 93 -4.96 -8.80 8.16
N PHE A 94 -4.30 -9.70 7.42
CA PHE A 94 -3.47 -9.37 6.26
C PHE A 94 -3.97 -10.08 4.99
N SER A 95 -4.17 -9.33 3.90
CA SER A 95 -4.41 -9.87 2.56
C SER A 95 -3.65 -9.04 1.55
N ARG A 96 -2.67 -9.65 0.87
CA ARG A 96 -1.69 -8.94 0.03
C ARG A 96 -1.03 -7.81 0.83
N THR A 97 -1.31 -6.57 0.49
CA THR A 97 -0.82 -5.37 1.17
C THR A 97 -1.90 -4.69 2.02
N LYS A 98 -3.13 -5.20 2.02
CA LYS A 98 -4.21 -4.71 2.85
C LYS A 98 -4.01 -5.20 4.29
N ILE A 99 -4.28 -4.31 5.23
CA ILE A 99 -4.24 -4.59 6.67
C ILE A 99 -5.57 -4.10 7.25
N ILE A 100 -6.22 -4.96 8.01
CA ILE A 100 -7.46 -4.70 8.75
C ILE A 100 -7.24 -4.99 10.24
N THR A 101 -8.12 -4.45 11.08
CA THR A 101 -8.12 -4.59 12.52
C THR A 101 -9.38 -5.29 13.00
N ASN A 102 -9.31 -5.92 14.17
CA ASN A 102 -10.48 -6.44 14.84
C ASN A 102 -11.27 -5.33 15.56
N GLY A 103 -11.84 -4.40 14.80
CA GLY A 103 -12.64 -3.29 15.29
C GLY A 103 -13.40 -2.55 14.19
N GLY A 104 -14.30 -1.65 14.58
CA GLY A 104 -15.07 -0.82 13.67
C GLY A 104 -15.95 -1.62 12.70
N ALA A 105 -15.90 -1.27 11.42
CA ALA A 105 -16.71 -1.91 10.38
C ALA A 105 -16.35 -3.39 10.15
N THR A 106 -15.15 -3.82 10.53
CA THR A 106 -14.69 -5.20 10.39
C THR A 106 -15.31 -6.11 11.44
N ASN A 107 -15.36 -5.63 12.68
CA ASN A 107 -16.03 -6.30 13.79
C ASN A 107 -16.62 -5.26 14.75
N PRO A 108 -17.95 -5.03 14.73
CA PRO A 108 -18.60 -4.05 15.61
C PRO A 108 -18.47 -4.36 17.11
N LEU A 109 -18.14 -5.60 17.49
CA LEU A 109 -17.88 -5.98 18.89
C LEU A 109 -16.39 -5.88 19.26
N GLY A 110 -15.52 -5.85 18.24
CA GLY A 110 -14.09 -5.62 18.40
C GLY A 110 -13.80 -4.16 18.74
N LYS A 111 -12.67 -3.92 19.40
CA LYS A 111 -12.25 -2.57 19.86
C LYS A 111 -10.84 -2.22 19.40
N THR A 112 -10.30 -2.98 18.45
CA THR A 112 -8.95 -2.75 17.93
C THR A 112 -8.99 -1.54 17.02
N GLY A 113 -8.15 -0.56 17.31
CA GLY A 113 -7.92 0.58 16.44
C GLY A 113 -6.44 0.86 16.35
N VAL A 114 -6.04 1.80 15.51
CA VAL A 114 -4.62 2.03 15.21
C VAL A 114 -4.28 3.51 15.30
N ILE A 115 -3.03 3.81 15.63
CA ILE A 115 -2.41 5.12 15.46
C ILE A 115 -1.14 4.95 14.63
N ASN A 116 -1.01 5.67 13.53
CA ASN A 116 0.22 5.72 12.75
C ASN A 116 1.13 6.86 13.27
N LEU A 117 2.26 6.50 13.87
CA LEU A 117 3.25 7.48 14.35
C LEU A 117 4.18 7.99 13.23
N GLY A 118 4.10 7.39 12.04
CA GLY A 118 5.04 7.68 10.96
C GLY A 118 6.42 7.04 11.17
N PRO A 119 7.44 7.49 10.43
CA PRO A 119 8.78 6.89 10.44
C PRO A 119 9.59 7.38 11.66
N VAL A 120 9.21 6.90 12.84
CA VAL A 120 9.92 7.13 14.11
C VAL A 120 10.72 5.89 14.52
N ASP A 121 11.67 6.03 15.45
CA ASP A 121 12.38 4.88 16.01
C ASP A 121 11.44 4.08 16.92
N PHE A 122 11.36 2.77 16.69
CA PHE A 122 10.52 1.87 17.46
C PHE A 122 10.97 1.78 18.93
N GLU A 123 12.28 1.81 19.18
CA GLU A 123 12.84 1.63 20.52
C GLU A 123 12.65 2.87 21.42
N GLU A 124 12.32 4.03 20.83
CA GLU A 124 12.02 5.26 21.57
C GLU A 124 10.56 5.32 22.07
N ILE A 125 9.70 4.40 21.64
CA ILE A 125 8.28 4.40 22.00
C ILE A 125 8.05 3.59 23.28
N SER A 126 7.96 4.30 24.41
CA SER A 126 7.75 3.68 25.73
C SER A 126 6.32 3.80 26.28
N THR A 127 5.46 4.61 25.66
CA THR A 127 4.10 4.89 26.16
C THR A 127 3.08 4.91 25.03
N ALA A 128 1.99 4.16 25.19
CA ALA A 128 0.85 4.22 24.30
C ALA A 128 -0.14 5.33 24.72
N PRO A 129 -0.71 6.10 23.77
CA PRO A 129 -1.81 7.03 24.05
C PRO A 129 -3.06 6.29 24.57
N ASN A 130 -3.90 6.98 25.36
CA ASN A 130 -5.17 6.39 25.84
C ASN A 130 -6.34 6.59 24.86
N LYS A 131 -6.16 7.39 23.80
CA LYS A 131 -7.22 7.79 22.86
C LYS A 131 -6.62 8.12 21.50
N GLY A 132 -7.47 8.19 20.48
CA GLY A 132 -7.08 8.57 19.11
C GLY A 132 -6.89 7.39 18.17
N TYR A 133 -7.18 6.17 18.63
CA TYR A 133 -7.17 4.97 17.82
C TYR A 133 -8.28 5.02 16.77
N VAL A 134 -7.89 4.76 15.52
CA VAL A 134 -8.76 4.73 14.36
C VAL A 134 -9.09 3.27 14.03
N GLU A 135 -10.36 2.94 14.13
CA GLU A 135 -10.89 1.63 13.74
C GLU A 135 -11.14 1.54 12.23
N ASP A 136 -11.41 0.33 11.76
CA ASP A 136 -11.69 0.10 10.35
C ASP A 136 -13.01 0.74 9.91
N LYS A 137 -13.04 1.18 8.64
CA LYS A 137 -14.25 1.66 7.99
C LYS A 137 -14.34 1.19 6.56
N VAL A 138 -15.57 1.18 6.04
CA VAL A 138 -15.81 0.99 4.62
C VAL A 138 -15.57 2.30 3.88
N SER A 139 -14.65 2.28 2.92
CA SER A 139 -14.35 3.42 2.04
C SER A 139 -14.36 2.94 0.60
N PHE A 140 -15.20 3.55 -0.25
CA PHE A 140 -15.39 3.15 -1.65
C PHE A 140 -15.63 1.63 -1.82
N GLY A 141 -16.48 1.05 -0.96
CA GLY A 141 -16.82 -0.38 -0.98
C GLY A 141 -15.72 -1.33 -0.47
N ASN A 142 -14.58 -0.81 0.00
CA ASN A 142 -13.49 -1.60 0.54
C ASN A 142 -13.38 -1.41 2.05
N LEU A 143 -13.18 -2.50 2.77
CA LEU A 143 -12.83 -2.48 4.19
C LEU A 143 -11.36 -2.07 4.35
N ILE A 144 -11.13 -0.97 5.06
CA ILE A 144 -9.79 -0.44 5.27
C ILE A 144 -9.61 0.09 6.69
N ASN A 145 -8.41 -0.08 7.24
CA ASN A 145 -7.92 0.84 8.26
C ASN A 145 -7.18 2.00 7.58
N GLN A 146 -7.57 3.25 7.85
CA GLN A 146 -6.90 4.39 7.21
C GLN A 146 -5.48 4.61 7.68
N GLU A 147 -5.14 4.22 8.91
CA GLU A 147 -3.80 4.42 9.47
C GLU A 147 -2.77 3.55 8.75
N PHE A 148 -3.15 2.33 8.36
CA PHE A 148 -2.32 1.45 7.54
C PHE A 148 -2.33 1.83 6.05
N SER A 149 -3.16 2.78 5.61
CA SER A 149 -3.27 3.12 4.20
C SER A 149 -1.95 3.66 3.67
N GLY A 150 -1.41 2.98 2.65
CA GLY A 150 -0.13 3.35 2.06
C GLY A 150 1.05 3.19 3.02
N TRP A 151 1.06 2.18 3.90
CA TRP A 151 2.21 1.80 4.73
C TRP A 151 3.48 1.45 3.92
N TYR A 152 3.34 1.30 2.60
CA TYR A 152 4.40 0.98 1.66
C TYR A 152 4.47 1.95 0.48
N ASN A 153 5.64 1.97 -0.16
CA ASN A 153 5.86 2.57 -1.47
C ASN A 153 5.85 1.46 -2.53
N TYR A 154 5.12 1.70 -3.62
CA TYR A 154 5.11 0.80 -4.78
C TYR A 154 5.94 1.40 -5.91
N ARG A 155 6.96 0.68 -6.36
CA ARG A 155 7.81 1.08 -7.48
C ARG A 155 7.33 0.42 -8.76
N THR A 156 6.57 1.15 -9.57
CA THR A 156 5.93 0.65 -10.81
C THR A 156 6.90 -0.03 -11.76
N ARG A 157 8.08 0.55 -12.02
CA ARG A 157 9.10 -0.03 -12.91
C ARG A 157 9.59 -1.42 -12.48
N THR A 158 9.64 -1.66 -11.17
CA THR A 158 10.20 -2.90 -10.60
C THR A 158 9.14 -3.83 -10.01
N HIS A 159 7.89 -3.36 -9.94
CA HIS A 159 6.81 -3.98 -9.16
C HIS A 159 7.20 -4.29 -7.70
N ASN A 160 8.15 -3.56 -7.13
CA ASN A 160 8.61 -3.75 -5.76
C ASN A 160 7.76 -2.97 -4.77
N ILE A 161 7.55 -3.58 -3.61
CA ILE A 161 6.92 -2.99 -2.44
C ILE A 161 8.01 -2.75 -1.39
N GLU A 162 8.12 -1.52 -0.91
CA GLU A 162 9.06 -1.13 0.13
C GLU A 162 8.31 -0.52 1.31
N SER A 163 8.56 -1.01 2.52
CA SER A 163 7.98 -0.41 3.74
C SER A 163 8.40 1.06 3.87
N LYS A 164 7.48 1.90 4.34
CA LYS A 164 7.81 3.28 4.76
C LYS A 164 8.53 3.34 6.11
N ASN A 165 8.71 2.19 6.78
CA ASN A 165 9.26 2.06 8.13
C ASN A 165 8.46 2.88 9.16
N ASN A 166 7.14 2.94 8.98
CA ASN A 166 6.27 3.57 9.97
C ASN A 166 6.13 2.68 11.20
N VAL A 167 6.02 3.30 12.37
CA VAL A 167 5.64 2.65 13.62
C VAL A 167 4.15 2.87 13.87
N TYR A 168 3.48 1.83 14.35
CA TYR A 168 2.06 1.81 14.61
C TYR A 168 1.81 1.41 16.05
N ILE A 169 0.83 2.03 16.68
CA ILE A 169 0.27 1.59 17.96
C ILE A 169 -1.08 0.95 17.64
N VAL A 170 -1.26 -0.29 18.06
CA VAL A 170 -2.48 -1.09 17.87
C VAL A 170 -3.05 -1.45 19.22
#